data_AF-A0A174IMA5-F1
#
_entry.id   AF-A0A174IMA5-F1
#
_cell.length_a   1.000
_cell.length_b   1.000
_cell.length_c   1.000
_cell.angle_alpha   90.00
_cell.angle_beta   90.00
_cell.angle_gamma   90.00
#
_symmetry.space_group_name_H-M   'P 1'
#
loop_
_entity.id
_entity.type
_entity.pdbx_description
1 polymer ?
#
loop_
_entity_poly.entity_id
_entity_poly.type
_entity_poly.pdbx_seq_one_letter_code
_entity_poly.pdbx_strand_id
1 'polypeptide(L)'
;MNLVPKEDAKVGAGYGDVLQKDGPVEFLNGTGVVCQNNNDYDTHFHATMCDASGQVFGAHIVKGYTPTLTTVDLLIFEIRNIEMLRVYDEETDLTQFLPK
;
A
#
# COMPACT_ATOMS: atom_id res chain seq x y z
N MET A 1 3.19 -2.59 6.43
CA MET A 1 4.41 -3.39 6.13
C MET A 1 5.47 -2.45 5.59
N ASN A 2 6.71 -2.55 6.08
CA ASN A 2 7.82 -1.68 5.64
C ASN A 2 8.70 -2.37 4.59
N LEU A 3 9.39 -1.55 3.80
CA LEU A 3 10.58 -2.00 3.06
C LEU A 3 11.74 -2.14 4.05
N VAL A 4 12.42 -3.29 4.00
CA VAL A 4 13.61 -3.59 4.80
C VAL A 4 14.74 -4.07 3.87
N PRO A 5 16.01 -3.91 4.26
CA PRO A 5 17.13 -4.47 3.50
C PRO A 5 16.99 -5.98 3.31
N LYS A 6 17.25 -6.46 2.08
CA LYS A 6 17.33 -7.88 1.72
C LYS A 6 18.42 -8.05 0.67
N GLU A 7 19.60 -8.52 1.09
CA GLU A 7 20.79 -8.59 0.23
C GLU A 7 20.59 -9.49 -1.00
N ASP A 8 19.76 -10.53 -0.87
CA ASP A 8 19.47 -11.47 -1.97
C ASP A 8 18.42 -10.94 -2.97
N ALA A 9 17.76 -9.82 -2.69
CA ALA A 9 16.75 -9.22 -3.59
C ALA A 9 17.43 -8.37 -4.67
N LYS A 10 16.88 -8.35 -5.90
CA LYS A 10 17.46 -7.60 -7.03
C LYS A 10 17.67 -6.10 -6.74
N VAL A 11 16.77 -5.51 -5.96
CA VAL A 11 16.82 -4.09 -5.55
C VAL A 11 17.45 -3.87 -4.16
N GLY A 12 18.02 -4.91 -3.55
CA GLY A 12 18.64 -4.85 -2.21
C GLY A 12 17.65 -4.62 -1.05
N ALA A 13 16.35 -4.63 -1.33
CA ALA A 13 15.30 -4.41 -0.36
C ALA A 13 14.06 -5.24 -0.70
N GLY A 14 13.22 -5.49 0.31
CA GLY A 14 11.93 -6.12 0.09
C GLY A 14 11.00 -5.91 1.26
N TYR A 15 9.79 -6.43 1.11
CA TYR A 15 8.77 -6.39 2.14
C TYR A 15 9.21 -7.14 3.41
N GLY A 16 9.22 -6.43 4.53
CA GLY A 16 9.39 -7.00 5.87
C GLY A 16 8.09 -7.57 6.43
N ASP A 17 8.04 -7.76 7.74
CA ASP A 17 6.84 -8.29 8.40
C ASP A 17 5.66 -7.30 8.39
N VAL A 18 4.45 -7.85 8.54
CA VAL A 18 3.25 -7.05 8.77
C VAL A 18 3.37 -6.36 10.12
N LEU A 19 3.44 -5.04 10.11
CA LEU A 19 3.38 -4.24 11.32
C LEU A 19 1.95 -4.19 11.82
N GLN A 20 1.72 -4.65 13.04
CA GLN A 20 0.45 -4.51 13.75
C GLN A 20 0.60 -3.48 14.87
N LYS A 21 -0.41 -2.63 15.03
CA LYS A 21 -0.49 -1.64 16.10
C LYS A 21 -1.75 -1.91 16.89
N ASP A 22 -1.61 -2.03 18.20
CA ASP A 22 -2.74 -2.24 19.09
C ASP A 22 -3.52 -0.94 19.32
N GLY A 23 -4.82 -1.10 19.54
CA GLY A 23 -5.74 0.00 19.86
C GLY A 23 -6.26 0.76 18.64
N PRO A 24 -7.20 1.70 18.86
CA PRO A 24 -7.67 2.58 17.80
C PRO A 24 -6.55 3.52 17.37
N VAL A 25 -6.54 3.87 16.09
CA VAL A 25 -5.57 4.79 15.48
C VAL A 25 -6.33 5.80 14.63
N GLU A 26 -5.84 7.03 14.58
CA GLU A 26 -6.37 8.06 13.69
C GLU A 26 -5.78 7.89 12.30
N PHE A 27 -6.64 7.81 11.28
CA PHE A 27 -6.22 7.82 9.87
C PHE A 27 -5.94 9.27 9.45
N LEU A 28 -4.67 9.59 9.19
CA LEU A 28 -4.26 10.97 8.90
C LEU A 28 -4.27 11.25 7.39
N ASN A 29 -3.73 10.31 6.61
CA ASN A 29 -3.69 10.40 5.15
C ASN A 29 -3.46 9.03 4.54
N GLY A 30 -3.96 8.83 3.33
CA GLY A 30 -3.56 7.71 2.50
C GLY A 30 -3.49 8.11 1.04
N THR A 31 -2.52 7.55 0.34
CA THR A 31 -2.28 7.79 -1.08
C THR A 31 -2.03 6.46 -1.75
N GLY A 32 -2.64 6.26 -2.91
CA GLY A 32 -2.47 5.04 -3.66
C GLY A 32 -3.22 5.05 -4.97
N VAL A 33 -3.19 3.90 -5.63
CA VAL A 33 -3.87 3.66 -6.91
C VAL A 33 -4.80 2.46 -6.79
N VAL A 34 -5.95 2.55 -7.45
CA VAL A 34 -6.77 1.40 -7.84
C VAL A 34 -6.27 0.95 -9.20
N CYS A 35 -5.97 -0.33 -9.34
CA CYS A 35 -5.31 -0.89 -10.51
C CYS A 35 -5.78 -2.31 -10.78
N GLN A 36 -5.28 -2.91 -11.87
CA GLN A 36 -5.56 -4.29 -12.24
C GLN A 36 -4.28 -5.13 -12.21
N ASN A 37 -4.37 -6.34 -11.69
CA ASN A 37 -3.30 -7.33 -11.66
C ASN A 37 -3.92 -8.70 -11.98
N ASN A 38 -3.38 -9.42 -12.98
CA ASN A 38 -3.89 -10.73 -13.39
C ASN A 38 -5.41 -10.79 -13.64
N ASN A 39 -5.95 -9.76 -14.32
CA ASN A 39 -7.39 -9.58 -14.60
C ASN A 39 -8.30 -9.39 -13.37
N ASP A 40 -7.74 -9.17 -12.17
CA ASP A 40 -8.48 -8.80 -10.97
C ASP A 40 -8.12 -7.37 -10.54
N TYR A 41 -8.98 -6.75 -9.74
CA TYR A 41 -8.74 -5.43 -9.17
C TYR A 41 -7.86 -5.52 -7.92
N ASP A 42 -6.85 -4.65 -7.87
CA ASP A 42 -5.91 -4.53 -6.77
C ASP A 42 -5.75 -3.06 -6.36
N THR A 43 -5.22 -2.84 -5.16
CA THR A 43 -4.83 -1.52 -4.70
C THR A 43 -3.37 -1.51 -4.27
N HIS A 44 -2.66 -0.45 -4.65
CA HIS A 44 -1.36 -0.15 -4.05
C HIS A 44 -1.53 1.10 -3.21
N PHE A 45 -1.65 0.92 -1.89
CA PHE A 45 -2.05 1.98 -0.97
C PHE A 45 -1.11 2.09 0.21
N HIS A 46 -0.60 3.30 0.44
CA HIS A 46 0.23 3.65 1.58
C HIS A 46 -0.52 4.67 2.43
N ALA A 47 -0.37 4.59 3.75
CA ALA A 47 -1.02 5.51 4.66
C ALA A 47 -0.16 5.89 5.86
N THR A 48 -0.51 7.01 6.46
CA THR A 48 -0.01 7.49 7.75
C THR A 48 -1.13 7.51 8.78
N MET A 49 -0.79 7.08 9.98
CA MET A 49 -1.68 6.97 11.12
C MET A 49 -1.03 7.57 12.36
N CYS A 50 -1.85 7.94 13.34
CA CYS A 50 -1.42 8.42 14.64
C CYS A 50 -2.03 7.55 15.75
N ASP A 51 -1.22 7.15 16.73
CA ASP A 51 -1.74 6.44 17.89
C ASP A 51 -2.15 7.39 19.03
N ALA A 52 -2.71 6.82 20.10
CA ALA A 52 -3.16 7.56 21.28
C ALA A 52 -2.04 8.35 22.01
N SER A 53 -0.76 8.04 21.76
CA SER A 53 0.37 8.79 22.33
C SER A 53 0.79 9.98 21.47
N GLY A 54 0.19 10.14 20.29
CA GLY A 54 0.58 11.14 19.30
C GLY A 54 1.71 10.67 18.38
N GLN A 55 2.12 9.41 18.45
CA GLN A 55 3.14 8.87 17.56
C GLN A 55 2.56 8.67 16.16
N VAL A 56 3.19 9.30 15.17
CA VAL A 56 2.89 9.10 13.75
C VAL A 56 3.71 7.94 13.21
N PHE A 57 3.05 7.04 12.49
CA PHE A 57 3.66 5.91 11.80
C PHE A 57 2.92 5.66 10.49
N GLY A 58 3.54 4.96 9.55
CA GLY A 58 2.93 4.74 8.24
C GLY A 58 3.78 3.86 7.35
N ALA A 59 3.12 3.16 6.42
CA ALA A 59 3.75 2.23 5.51
C ALA A 59 2.76 1.74 4.43
N HIS A 60 3.14 0.68 3.72
CA HIS A 60 2.22 -0.09 2.87
C HIS A 60 1.09 -0.71 3.70
N ILE A 61 -0.16 -0.51 3.27
CA ILE A 61 -1.35 -1.07 3.90
C ILE A 61 -1.64 -2.44 3.30
N VAL A 62 -1.67 -3.45 4.17
CA VAL A 62 -1.87 -4.85 3.76
C VAL A 62 -3.37 -5.15 3.76
N LYS A 63 -3.88 -5.58 2.60
CA LYS A 63 -5.30 -5.93 2.42
C LYS A 63 -5.76 -6.92 3.50
N GLY A 64 -6.86 -6.60 4.19
CA GLY A 64 -7.46 -7.44 5.23
C GLY A 64 -6.92 -7.25 6.65
N TYR A 65 -5.86 -6.44 6.87
CA TYR A 65 -5.25 -6.25 8.19
C TYR A 65 -5.60 -4.93 8.87
N THR A 66 -6.25 -4.00 8.19
CA THR A 66 -6.57 -2.66 8.71
C THR A 66 -8.08 -2.41 8.63
N PRO A 67 -8.87 -2.96 9.56
CA PRO A 67 -10.31 -2.73 9.57
C PRO A 67 -10.63 -1.29 9.97
N THR A 68 -11.61 -0.69 9.30
CA THR A 68 -12.18 0.61 9.70
C THR A 68 -13.04 0.43 10.95
N LEU A 69 -12.74 1.18 12.02
CA LEU A 69 -13.53 1.14 13.25
C LEU A 69 -14.83 1.96 13.13
N THR A 70 -14.71 3.21 12.69
CA THR A 70 -15.83 4.16 12.60
C THR A 70 -16.06 4.61 11.15
N THR A 71 -15.15 5.42 10.60
CA THR A 71 -15.24 5.96 9.24
C THR A 71 -13.86 6.03 8.58
N VAL A 72 -13.85 6.00 7.26
CA VAL A 72 -12.74 6.45 6.42
C VAL A 72 -13.36 7.17 5.24
N ASP A 73 -13.06 8.46 5.11
CA ASP A 73 -13.52 9.26 3.99
C ASP A 73 -12.47 9.24 2.88
N LEU A 74 -12.86 8.75 1.70
CA LEU A 74 -11.97 8.59 0.54
C LEU A 74 -12.48 9.40 -0.64
N LEU A 75 -11.55 10.03 -1.36
CA LEU A 75 -11.79 10.56 -2.70
C LEU A 75 -11.12 9.64 -3.71
N ILE A 76 -11.91 9.14 -4.66
CA ILE A 76 -11.42 8.26 -5.73
C ILE A 76 -11.66 8.96 -7.06
N PHE A 77 -10.59 9.11 -7.84
CA PHE A 77 -10.64 9.73 -9.16
C PHE A 77 -10.47 8.68 -10.24
N GLU A 78 -11.43 8.57 -11.14
CA GLU A 78 -11.29 7.79 -12.37
C GLU A 78 -10.48 8.59 -13.39
N ILE A 79 -9.43 7.97 -13.93
CA ILE A 79 -8.75 8.48 -15.12
C ILE A 79 -9.29 7.67 -16.31
N ARG A 80 -9.85 8.36 -17.30
CA ARG A 80 -10.45 7.71 -18.48
C ARG A 80 -9.43 7.46 -19.57
N ASN A 81 -9.69 6.43 -20.38
CA ASN A 81 -8.85 6.02 -21.52
C ASN A 81 -7.42 5.65 -21.12
N ILE A 82 -7.25 5.05 -19.94
CA ILE A 82 -5.98 4.51 -19.46
C ILE A 82 -6.23 3.18 -18.77
N GLU A 83 -5.38 2.19 -19.01
CA GLU A 83 -5.34 0.94 -18.26
C GLU A 83 -4.40 1.11 -17.08
N MET A 84 -4.94 1.10 -15.86
CA MET A 84 -4.17 1.22 -14.62
C MET A 84 -3.64 -0.17 -14.23
N LEU A 85 -2.55 -0.63 -14.83
CA LEU A 85 -2.04 -2.00 -14.59
C LEU A 85 -0.97 -2.05 -13.52
N ARG A 86 -0.87 -3.20 -12.86
CA ARG A 86 0.33 -3.63 -12.14
C ARG A 86 0.81 -4.96 -12.71
N VAL A 87 2.08 -5.03 -13.06
CA VAL A 87 2.68 -6.20 -13.73
C VAL A 87 3.98 -6.59 -13.04
N TYR A 88 4.32 -7.87 -13.08
CA TYR A 88 5.62 -8.34 -12.65
C TYR A 88 6.71 -7.74 -13.56
N ASP A 89 7.75 -7.20 -12.93
CA ASP A 89 8.90 -6.61 -13.59
C ASP A 89 10.15 -7.43 -13.28
N GLU A 90 10.80 -7.93 -14.34
CA GLU A 90 11.98 -8.78 -14.22
C GLU A 90 13.20 -8.03 -13.67
N GLU A 91 13.32 -6.72 -13.92
CA GLU A 91 14.46 -5.95 -13.42
C GLU A 91 14.45 -5.86 -11.90
N THR A 92 13.28 -5.56 -11.33
CA THR A 92 13.12 -5.38 -9.88
C THR A 92 12.71 -6.65 -9.14
N ASP A 93 12.23 -7.69 -9.83
CA ASP A 93 11.60 -8.88 -9.24
C ASP A 93 10.38 -8.53 -8.37
N LEU A 94 9.65 -7.48 -8.76
CA LEU A 94 8.51 -6.94 -8.03
C LEU A 94 7.34 -6.63 -8.96
N THR A 95 6.14 -6.49 -8.38
CA THR A 95 4.95 -6.05 -9.11
C THR A 95 4.88 -4.53 -9.16
N GLN A 96 5.20 -3.96 -10.32
CA GLN A 96 5.30 -2.52 -10.56
C GLN A 96 4.02 -1.94 -11.17
N PHE A 97 3.78 -0.65 -10.94
CA PHE A 97 2.68 0.08 -11.56
C PHE A 97 3.07 0.51 -12.98
N LEU A 98 2.25 0.13 -13.96
CA LEU A 98 2.47 0.36 -15.39
C LEU A 98 1.17 0.87 -16.04
N PRO A 99 0.85 2.17 -15.89
CA PRO A 99 -0.30 2.76 -16.56
C PRO A 99 0.00 2.89 -18.07
N LYS A 100 -0.97 2.55 -18.94
CA LYS A 100 -0.81 2.61 -20.40
C LYS A 100 -2.09 3.02 -21.14
#